data_AF-A0A832WGH1-F1
#
_entry.id   AF-A0A832WGH1-F1
#
_cell.length_a   1.000
_cell.length_b   1.000
_cell.length_c   1.000
_cell.angle_alpha   90.00
_cell.angle_beta   90.00
_cell.angle_gamma   90.00
#
_symmetry.space_group_name_H-M   'P 1'
#
loop_
_entity.id
_entity.type
_entity.pdbx_description
1 polymer ?
#
loop_
_entity_poly.entity_id
_entity_poly.type
_entity_poly.pdbx_seq_one_letter_code
_entity_poly.pdbx_strand_id
1 'polypeptide(L)'
;MIRRDLEDGLKALLGDAKLREELKEKALRLLGEIEISVHDADKETEEGRQRVEEARRKIEERIVKFLTELRLGENGSVCLANCQFGEPTLTPKHEPYTRVIAPLIHYIASEAPEEEIAKFLAYAVLFDGSVRRDRVTLALGNFRVDDASKRLPLDIYDKVALYIILAAKYSVGIKGVYVRKGEARIYFNTEHATKMFATAWGNLCALWRFSRESGLYADHVFKKLEGIRKYVESYVDKVRIEHILRGDKVTVVFKDERGDEIAHINIRWDGESLHANFEGMRKRAEQLVSILSAMGAKVKVKEYSGKWRIELTTDSITAIRRKEWLDAVRTLIEELHNKDIINKRQRERLLNEISAGPNVVEIAGVELSVMEIRTEKRRGLIIIYHPRSANTFDTAMKTLRRAGFVEGVHFTAKRPQGGKYGHVYIKIPAGLWKLEELKRQGVEWAKRALKRLEEIAKARGFYDLLEGYLKPAREAETVDPRGLVVEDAEKGIRAVIRDVKVVREGNRSMVVVEYETSGEVKSFKFAWNVVTTSGAVIASIRLNEEKAIVLVALTGDETIKKKRGSVQLSAKHLFALARLRGIGWELLRWYTEVMSEKWRDNGKNPSNHLASKGE
;
A
#
# COMPACT_ATOMS: atom_id res chain seq x y z
N MET A 1 -4.42 30.03 15.48
CA MET A 1 -5.40 29.49 14.52
C MET A 1 -6.69 29.16 15.27
N ILE A 2 -6.76 28.04 16.01
CA ILE A 2 -7.96 27.57 16.74
C ILE A 2 -8.70 28.67 17.54
N ARG A 3 -7.99 29.51 18.30
CA ARG A 3 -8.60 30.62 19.05
C ARG A 3 -9.30 31.63 18.13
N ARG A 4 -8.64 32.04 17.04
CA ARG A 4 -9.17 33.00 16.07
C ARG A 4 -10.37 32.40 15.35
N ASP A 5 -10.27 31.15 14.90
CA ASP A 5 -11.36 30.47 14.18
C ASP A 5 -12.62 30.32 15.05
N LEU A 6 -12.43 30.04 16.35
CA LEU A 6 -13.51 29.98 17.34
C LEU A 6 -14.13 31.36 17.60
N GLU A 7 -13.30 32.40 17.82
CA GLU A 7 -13.77 33.77 18.04
C GLU A 7 -14.54 34.31 16.82
N ASP A 8 -14.01 34.11 15.61
CA ASP A 8 -14.60 34.62 14.37
C ASP A 8 -15.88 33.86 14.01
N GLY A 9 -15.87 32.52 14.12
CA GLY A 9 -17.06 31.70 13.90
C GLY A 9 -18.17 32.05 14.89
N LEU A 10 -17.85 32.26 16.16
CA LEU A 10 -18.85 32.67 17.14
C LEU A 10 -19.39 34.08 16.89
N LYS A 11 -18.54 35.05 16.55
CA LYS A 11 -19.01 36.39 16.18
C LYS A 11 -19.95 36.34 14.99
N ALA A 12 -19.62 35.56 13.96
CA ALA A 12 -20.45 35.39 12.79
C ALA A 12 -21.81 34.74 13.13
N LEU A 13 -21.80 33.64 13.89
CA LEU A 13 -23.04 32.96 14.28
C LEU A 13 -23.92 33.86 15.15
N LEU A 14 -23.35 34.55 16.14
CA LEU A 14 -24.11 35.42 17.05
C LEU A 14 -24.63 36.69 16.37
N GLY A 15 -23.88 37.22 15.41
CA GLY A 15 -24.25 38.40 14.62
C GLY A 15 -25.40 38.17 13.64
N ASP A 16 -25.74 36.91 13.33
CA ASP A 16 -26.80 36.55 12.38
C ASP A 16 -27.97 35.83 13.06
N ALA A 17 -28.94 36.61 13.55
CA ALA A 17 -30.14 36.07 14.18
C ALA A 17 -31.00 35.21 13.23
N LYS A 18 -30.99 35.53 11.93
CA LYS A 18 -31.78 34.80 10.92
C LYS A 18 -31.20 33.42 10.69
N LEU A 19 -29.88 33.32 10.52
CA LEU A 19 -29.18 32.05 10.39
C LEU A 19 -29.42 31.16 11.61
N ARG A 20 -29.37 31.72 12.83
CA ARG A 20 -29.62 30.96 14.07
C ARG A 20 -31.03 30.39 14.14
N GLU A 21 -32.04 31.17 13.76
CA GLU A 21 -33.42 30.70 13.73
C GLU A 21 -33.63 29.61 12.67
N GLU A 22 -33.08 29.80 11.46
CA GLU A 22 -33.15 28.82 10.38
C GLU A 22 -32.45 27.50 10.76
N LEU A 23 -31.27 27.58 11.38
CA LEU A 23 -30.55 26.40 11.85
C LEU A 23 -31.30 25.69 12.98
N LYS A 24 -31.97 26.43 13.86
CA LYS A 24 -32.78 25.87 14.95
C LYS A 24 -33.92 25.05 14.39
N GLU A 25 -34.71 25.62 13.48
CA GLU A 25 -35.81 24.92 12.81
C GLU A 25 -35.33 23.66 12.06
N LYS A 26 -34.27 23.80 11.26
CA LYS A 26 -33.68 22.67 10.52
C LYS A 26 -33.17 21.57 11.46
N ALA A 27 -32.49 21.92 12.55
CA ALA A 27 -31.92 20.97 13.50
C ALA A 27 -33.00 20.23 14.30
N LEU A 28 -34.05 20.93 14.76
CA LEU A 28 -35.17 20.31 15.47
C LEU A 28 -35.98 19.39 14.56
N ARG A 29 -36.21 19.78 13.30
CA ARG A 29 -36.83 18.90 12.30
C ARG A 29 -35.99 17.65 12.07
N LEU A 30 -34.68 17.79 11.82
CA LEU A 30 -33.79 16.65 11.65
C LEU A 30 -33.79 15.75 12.91
N LEU A 31 -33.76 16.33 14.10
CA LEU A 31 -33.86 15.57 15.36
C LEU A 31 -35.14 14.72 15.38
N GLY A 32 -36.29 15.28 14.98
CA GLY A 32 -37.56 14.58 14.88
C GLY A 32 -37.56 13.40 13.89
N GLU A 33 -36.79 13.50 12.81
CA GLU A 33 -36.71 12.48 11.75
C GLU A 33 -35.77 11.32 12.09
N ILE A 34 -34.72 11.56 12.90
CA ILE A 34 -33.70 10.54 13.19
C ILE A 34 -34.12 9.59 14.33
N GLU A 35 -33.66 8.34 14.22
CA GLU A 35 -33.90 7.33 15.26
C GLU A 35 -33.03 7.60 16.50
N ILE A 36 -33.65 7.71 17.68
CA ILE A 36 -32.93 7.74 18.96
C ILE A 36 -33.09 6.40 19.67
N SER A 37 -31.99 5.91 20.24
CA SER A 37 -31.94 4.69 21.03
C SER A 37 -31.07 4.92 22.27
N VAL A 38 -31.46 4.33 23.40
CA VAL A 38 -30.73 4.45 24.67
C VAL A 38 -30.37 3.06 25.16
N HIS A 39 -29.16 2.88 25.68
CA HIS A 39 -28.73 1.61 26.27
C HIS A 39 -29.68 1.21 27.40
N ASP A 40 -30.08 -0.07 27.42
CA ASP A 40 -31.01 -0.65 28.39
C ASP A 40 -32.40 0.01 28.41
N ALA A 41 -32.79 0.69 27.33
CA ALA A 41 -34.15 1.16 27.11
C ALA A 41 -34.84 0.27 26.08
N ASP A 42 -35.77 -0.57 26.54
CA ASP A 42 -36.63 -1.35 25.66
C ASP A 42 -37.78 -0.47 25.14
N LYS A 43 -37.78 -0.21 23.82
CA LYS A 43 -38.78 0.66 23.17
C LYS A 43 -40.20 0.12 23.25
N GLU A 44 -40.37 -1.17 23.53
CA GLU A 44 -41.69 -1.79 23.71
C GLU A 44 -42.25 -1.54 25.13
N THR A 45 -41.42 -1.11 26.07
CA THR A 45 -41.82 -0.77 27.43
C THR A 45 -42.03 0.73 27.60
N GLU A 46 -42.97 1.11 28.47
CA GLU A 46 -43.23 2.53 28.78
C GLU A 46 -41.99 3.22 29.36
N GLU A 47 -41.27 2.57 30.27
CA GLU A 47 -40.05 3.10 30.87
C GLU A 47 -38.95 3.32 29.80
N GLY A 48 -38.78 2.39 28.87
CA GLY A 48 -37.80 2.55 27.79
C GLY A 48 -38.18 3.68 26.82
N ARG A 49 -39.47 3.85 26.48
CA ARG A 49 -39.94 5.00 25.68
C ARG A 49 -39.67 6.33 26.39
N GLN A 50 -39.95 6.41 27.69
CA GLN A 50 -39.68 7.60 28.50
C GLN A 50 -38.19 7.96 28.51
N ARG A 51 -37.29 6.97 28.64
CA ARG A 51 -35.83 7.21 28.58
C ARG A 51 -35.37 7.73 27.21
N VAL A 52 -35.95 7.23 26.12
CA VAL A 52 -35.66 7.71 24.76
C VAL A 52 -36.13 9.15 24.58
N GLU A 53 -37.35 9.48 25.02
CA GLU A 53 -37.90 10.83 24.95
C GLU A 53 -37.16 11.81 25.86
N GLU A 54 -36.70 11.37 27.04
CA GLU A 54 -35.85 12.20 27.90
C GLU A 54 -34.52 12.54 27.21
N ALA A 55 -33.90 11.55 26.54
CA ALA A 55 -32.69 11.78 25.77
C ALA A 55 -32.94 12.75 24.59
N ARG A 56 -34.07 12.61 23.90
CA ARG A 56 -34.50 13.52 22.82
C ARG A 56 -34.66 14.94 23.33
N ARG A 57 -35.42 15.12 24.42
CA ARG A 57 -35.66 16.42 25.05
C ARG A 57 -34.37 17.09 25.49
N LYS A 58 -33.43 16.33 26.09
CA LYS A 58 -32.10 16.84 26.46
C LYS A 58 -31.35 17.38 25.24
N ILE A 59 -31.36 16.66 24.11
CA ILE A 59 -30.70 17.11 22.88
C ILE A 59 -31.36 18.37 22.33
N GLU A 60 -32.69 18.41 22.29
CA GLU A 60 -33.48 19.56 21.86
C GLU A 60 -33.18 20.81 22.70
N GLU A 61 -33.22 20.69 24.03
CA GLU A 61 -32.85 21.76 24.96
C GLU A 61 -31.44 22.28 24.66
N ARG A 62 -30.48 21.40 24.36
CA ARG A 62 -29.11 21.81 23.98
C ARG A 62 -29.07 22.52 22.64
N ILE A 63 -29.79 22.06 21.61
CA ILE A 63 -29.85 22.72 20.30
C ILE A 63 -30.37 24.15 20.45
N VAL A 64 -31.49 24.32 21.15
CA VAL A 64 -32.09 25.65 21.38
C VAL A 64 -31.08 26.53 22.10
N LYS A 65 -30.53 26.04 23.22
CA LYS A 65 -29.56 26.77 24.04
C LYS A 65 -28.32 27.21 23.27
N PHE A 66 -27.73 26.33 22.43
CA PHE A 66 -26.57 26.68 21.61
C PHE A 66 -26.85 27.81 20.62
N LEU A 67 -28.08 27.89 20.09
CA LEU A 67 -28.45 28.87 19.08
C LEU A 67 -29.06 30.15 19.67
N THR A 68 -29.55 30.14 20.90
CA THR A 68 -30.17 31.32 21.53
C THR A 68 -29.30 31.98 22.61
N GLU A 69 -28.61 31.19 23.44
CA GLU A 69 -27.99 31.66 24.69
C GLU A 69 -26.47 31.78 24.63
N LEU A 70 -25.84 31.27 23.58
CA LEU A 70 -24.39 31.22 23.50
C LEU A 70 -23.78 32.63 23.46
N ARG A 71 -22.75 32.88 24.28
CA ARG A 71 -22.09 34.19 24.37
C ARG A 71 -20.58 34.06 24.28
N LEU A 72 -19.94 35.08 23.70
CA LEU A 72 -18.49 35.25 23.78
C LEU A 72 -18.16 36.04 25.04
N GLY A 73 -17.40 35.44 25.95
CA GLY A 73 -16.80 36.12 27.10
C GLY A 73 -15.45 36.76 26.74
N GLU A 74 -14.85 37.44 27.72
CA GLU A 74 -13.53 38.04 27.57
C GLU A 74 -12.46 37.00 27.19
N ASN A 75 -11.46 37.42 26.42
CA ASN A 75 -10.35 36.58 25.95
C ASN A 75 -10.73 35.37 25.08
N GLY A 76 -11.87 35.43 24.37
CA GLY A 76 -12.32 34.37 23.47
C GLY A 76 -12.87 33.15 24.22
N SER A 77 -13.33 33.36 25.45
CA SER A 77 -14.03 32.33 26.20
C SER A 77 -15.43 32.10 25.62
N VAL A 78 -15.85 30.84 25.51
CA VAL A 78 -17.23 30.52 25.12
C VAL A 78 -18.05 30.31 26.39
N CYS A 79 -19.07 31.14 26.57
CA CYS A 79 -20.06 31.02 27.62
C CYS A 79 -21.26 30.24 27.09
N LEU A 80 -21.54 29.12 27.74
CA LEU A 80 -22.58 28.18 27.31
C LEU A 80 -23.86 28.30 28.14
N ALA A 81 -23.81 28.97 29.31
CA ALA A 81 -24.96 29.31 30.14
C ALA A 81 -24.58 30.45 31.12
N ASN A 82 -25.51 31.38 31.42
CA ASN A 82 -25.55 32.27 32.59
C ASN A 82 -24.23 32.70 33.27
N CYS A 83 -23.21 33.14 32.52
CA CYS A 83 -21.96 33.62 33.10
C CYS A 83 -22.11 34.99 33.79
N GLN A 84 -22.74 35.01 34.96
CA GLN A 84 -22.54 36.00 36.00
C GLN A 84 -21.76 35.31 37.13
N PHE A 85 -20.53 35.77 37.37
CA PHE A 85 -19.65 35.39 38.49
C PHE A 85 -19.48 33.88 38.79
N GLY A 86 -18.42 33.26 38.24
CA GLY A 86 -17.89 31.99 38.75
C GLY A 86 -18.23 30.71 37.97
N GLU A 87 -18.98 30.79 36.87
CA GLU A 87 -19.32 29.63 36.03
C GLU A 87 -18.23 29.25 35.00
N PRO A 88 -18.21 27.99 34.49
CA PRO A 88 -17.08 27.48 33.71
C PRO A 88 -17.07 28.02 32.28
N THR A 89 -16.08 28.85 31.97
CA THR A 89 -15.82 29.33 30.61
C THR A 89 -14.91 28.38 29.82
N LEU A 90 -15.27 28.04 28.57
CA LEU A 90 -14.35 27.34 27.68
C LEU A 90 -13.28 28.30 27.17
N THR A 91 -12.08 28.22 27.77
CA THR A 91 -10.89 28.94 27.28
C THR A 91 -10.01 28.04 26.40
N PRO A 92 -9.09 28.61 25.59
CA PRO A 92 -8.09 27.85 24.82
C PRO A 92 -7.20 26.91 25.65
N LYS A 93 -7.16 27.06 26.98
CA LYS A 93 -6.44 26.17 27.90
C LYS A 93 -7.13 24.81 28.06
N HIS A 94 -8.38 24.66 27.63
CA HIS A 94 -9.13 23.39 27.61
C HIS A 94 -8.91 22.68 26.27
N GLU A 95 -7.65 22.39 25.96
CA GLU A 95 -7.18 21.92 24.64
C GLU A 95 -8.01 20.75 24.03
N PRO A 96 -8.45 19.71 24.79
CA PRO A 96 -9.26 18.62 24.24
C PRO A 96 -10.62 19.08 23.68
N TYR A 97 -11.18 20.16 24.21
CA TYR A 97 -12.51 20.68 23.86
C TYR A 97 -12.43 21.57 22.63
N THR A 98 -11.43 22.45 22.58
CA THR A 98 -11.19 23.30 21.41
C THR A 98 -10.91 22.51 20.15
N ARG A 99 -10.37 21.28 20.25
CA ARG A 99 -10.11 20.43 19.08
C ARG A 99 -11.37 19.89 18.40
N VAL A 100 -12.51 19.80 19.11
CA VAL A 100 -13.77 19.27 18.55
C VAL A 100 -14.81 20.37 18.40
N ILE A 101 -15.00 21.20 19.44
CA ILE A 101 -16.04 22.23 19.46
C ILE A 101 -15.69 23.38 18.50
N ALA A 102 -14.43 23.80 18.43
CA ALA A 102 -14.07 24.94 17.57
C ALA A 102 -14.26 24.64 16.08
N PRO A 103 -13.83 23.48 15.53
CA PRO A 103 -14.15 23.13 14.16
C PRO A 103 -15.66 23.04 13.88
N LEU A 104 -16.44 22.45 14.80
CA LEU A 104 -17.90 22.35 14.63
C LEU A 104 -18.55 23.73 14.58
N ILE A 105 -18.23 24.60 15.53
CA ILE A 105 -18.76 25.97 15.56
C ILE A 105 -18.31 26.75 14.34
N HIS A 106 -17.04 26.62 13.95
CA HIS A 106 -16.51 27.26 12.76
C HIS A 106 -17.34 26.88 11.52
N TYR A 107 -17.59 25.59 11.29
CA TYR A 107 -18.39 25.14 10.16
C TYR A 107 -19.88 25.49 10.28
N ILE A 108 -20.46 25.48 11.47
CA ILE A 108 -21.84 25.94 11.68
C ILE A 108 -21.97 27.43 11.31
N ALA A 109 -20.96 28.23 11.62
CA ALA A 109 -20.94 29.66 11.36
C ALA A 109 -20.52 30.05 9.94
N SER A 110 -19.74 29.22 9.24
CA SER A 110 -19.17 29.54 7.94
C SER A 110 -19.90 28.86 6.77
N GLU A 111 -19.79 29.41 5.57
CA GLU A 111 -20.28 28.75 4.35
C GLU A 111 -19.18 27.88 3.74
N ALA A 112 -18.83 26.79 4.41
CA ALA A 112 -17.84 25.84 3.92
C ALA A 112 -18.36 25.00 2.74
N PRO A 113 -17.49 24.67 1.75
CA PRO A 113 -17.84 23.74 0.68
C PRO A 113 -18.22 22.35 1.23
N GLU A 114 -19.20 21.69 0.61
CA GLU A 114 -19.63 20.32 0.97
C GLU A 114 -18.45 19.33 1.07
N GLU A 115 -17.44 19.50 0.20
CA GLU A 115 -16.22 18.68 0.20
C GLU A 115 -15.39 18.83 1.48
N GLU A 116 -15.32 20.04 2.04
CA GLU A 116 -14.59 20.29 3.27
C GLU A 116 -15.28 19.63 4.46
N ILE A 117 -16.61 19.73 4.52
CA ILE A 117 -17.44 19.05 5.52
C ILE A 117 -17.30 17.53 5.41
N ALA A 118 -17.33 16.99 4.18
CA ALA A 118 -17.12 15.57 3.94
C ALA A 118 -15.73 15.09 4.43
N LYS A 119 -14.68 15.88 4.17
CA LYS A 119 -13.33 15.59 4.67
C LYS A 119 -13.29 15.62 6.19
N PHE A 120 -13.84 16.66 6.81
CA PHE A 120 -13.92 16.80 8.27
C PHE A 120 -14.60 15.58 8.92
N LEU A 121 -15.79 15.20 8.43
CA LEU A 121 -16.53 14.06 8.96
C LEU A 121 -15.84 12.71 8.69
N ALA A 122 -15.22 12.54 7.51
CA ALA A 122 -14.46 11.33 7.21
C ALA A 122 -13.26 11.15 8.16
N TYR A 123 -12.56 12.23 8.50
CA TYR A 123 -11.49 12.19 9.50
C TYR A 123 -12.02 11.91 10.90
N ALA A 124 -13.10 12.56 11.32
CA ALA A 124 -13.73 12.28 12.61
C ALA A 124 -14.09 10.78 12.74
N VAL A 125 -14.67 10.19 11.69
CA VAL A 125 -14.99 8.75 11.66
C VAL A 125 -13.74 7.88 11.62
N LEU A 126 -12.69 8.27 10.90
CA LEU A 126 -11.43 7.53 10.87
C LEU A 126 -10.83 7.41 12.27
N PHE A 127 -10.75 8.52 13.01
CA PHE A 127 -10.11 8.54 14.32
C PHE A 127 -11.03 8.02 15.41
N ASP A 128 -12.24 8.57 15.52
CA ASP A 128 -13.15 8.34 16.65
C ASP A 128 -14.33 7.43 16.31
N GLY A 129 -14.45 7.00 15.05
CA GLY A 129 -15.57 6.18 14.59
C GLY A 129 -15.28 4.70 14.43
N SER A 130 -16.27 3.99 13.88
CA SER A 130 -16.17 2.61 13.42
C SER A 130 -16.81 2.47 12.05
N VAL A 131 -16.13 1.76 11.14
CA VAL A 131 -16.56 1.48 9.77
C VAL A 131 -16.73 -0.02 9.59
N ARG A 132 -17.98 -0.46 9.39
CA ARG A 132 -18.37 -1.84 9.04
C ARG A 132 -19.17 -1.79 7.73
N ARG A 133 -19.32 -2.92 7.03
CA ARG A 133 -19.92 -2.99 5.68
C ARG A 133 -21.27 -2.28 5.50
N ASP A 134 -22.08 -2.27 6.54
CA ASP A 134 -23.47 -1.80 6.56
C ASP A 134 -23.67 -0.62 7.53
N ARG A 135 -22.60 -0.18 8.20
CA ARG A 135 -22.72 0.71 9.35
C ARG A 135 -21.48 1.56 9.54
N VAL A 136 -21.68 2.87 9.45
CA VAL A 136 -20.67 3.89 9.72
C VAL A 136 -21.11 4.68 10.93
N THR A 137 -20.23 4.75 11.93
CA THR A 137 -20.52 5.40 13.21
C THR A 137 -19.42 6.35 13.61
N LEU A 138 -19.79 7.47 14.20
CA LEU A 138 -18.89 8.36 14.95
C LEU A 138 -19.17 8.17 16.44
N ALA A 139 -18.17 7.78 17.23
CA ALA A 139 -18.32 7.69 18.67
C ALA A 139 -18.01 9.04 19.33
N LEU A 140 -18.90 9.47 20.21
CA LEU A 140 -18.84 10.71 20.96
C LEU A 140 -18.72 10.35 22.43
N GLY A 141 -17.50 10.16 22.92
CA GLY A 141 -17.26 9.98 24.36
C GLY A 141 -17.52 11.27 25.14
N ASN A 142 -17.79 11.13 26.44
CA ASN A 142 -17.66 12.24 27.38
C ASN A 142 -16.29 12.89 27.24
N PHE A 143 -16.23 14.18 27.49
CA PHE A 143 -14.94 14.85 27.54
C PHE A 143 -14.14 14.32 28.74
N ARG A 144 -13.10 13.53 28.47
CA ARG A 144 -12.24 12.97 29.51
C ARG A 144 -11.38 14.08 30.08
N VAL A 145 -11.47 14.28 31.39
CA VAL A 145 -10.53 15.08 32.16
C VAL A 145 -10.09 14.22 33.33
N ASP A 146 -8.78 14.02 33.48
CA ASP A 146 -8.20 13.11 34.49
C ASP A 146 -8.38 13.63 35.93
N ASP A 147 -8.85 14.86 36.07
CA ASP A 147 -9.02 15.59 37.33
C ASP A 147 -10.50 15.95 37.52
N ALA A 148 -11.13 15.40 38.56
CA ALA A 148 -12.54 15.62 38.87
C ALA A 148 -12.86 17.09 39.20
N SER A 149 -11.86 17.88 39.64
CA SER A 149 -12.00 19.33 39.88
C SER A 149 -12.03 20.16 38.59
N LYS A 150 -11.74 19.53 37.45
CA LYS A 150 -11.76 20.13 36.10
C LYS A 150 -12.87 19.57 35.22
N ARG A 151 -13.85 18.88 35.83
CA ARG A 151 -15.01 18.32 35.13
C ARG A 151 -15.87 19.46 34.59
N LEU A 152 -15.84 19.65 33.27
CA LEU A 152 -16.49 20.77 32.59
C LEU A 152 -18.02 20.60 32.51
N PRO A 153 -18.79 21.69 32.30
CA PRO A 153 -20.25 21.69 32.34
C PRO A 153 -20.92 21.07 31.10
N LEU A 154 -20.13 20.47 30.20
CA LEU A 154 -20.64 19.84 28.99
C LEU A 154 -20.58 18.33 29.06
N ASP A 155 -21.63 17.70 28.54
CA ASP A 155 -21.78 16.26 28.46
C ASP A 155 -21.88 15.77 27.00
N ILE A 156 -22.27 14.51 26.82
CA ILE A 156 -22.45 13.91 25.50
C ILE A 156 -23.57 14.54 24.68
N TYR A 157 -24.63 15.06 25.30
CA TYR A 157 -25.77 15.65 24.61
C TYR A 157 -25.38 16.97 23.96
N ASP A 158 -24.46 17.72 24.58
CA ASP A 158 -23.92 18.95 23.98
C ASP A 158 -23.16 18.65 22.67
N LYS A 159 -22.36 17.58 22.64
CA LYS A 159 -21.68 17.15 21.40
C LYS A 159 -22.68 16.70 20.34
N VAL A 160 -23.67 15.90 20.74
CA VAL A 160 -24.71 15.41 19.83
C VAL A 160 -25.46 16.59 19.21
N ALA A 161 -25.86 17.59 20.01
CA ALA A 161 -26.54 18.78 19.52
C ALA A 161 -25.72 19.53 18.46
N LEU A 162 -24.42 19.78 18.71
CA LEU A 162 -23.55 20.44 17.73
C LEU A 162 -23.43 19.67 16.41
N TYR A 163 -23.31 18.34 16.47
CA TYR A 163 -23.28 17.52 15.24
C TYR A 163 -24.63 17.51 14.51
N ILE A 164 -25.76 17.55 15.22
CA ILE A 164 -27.09 17.66 14.59
C ILE A 164 -27.27 19.03 13.93
N ILE A 165 -26.83 20.11 14.55
CA ILE A 165 -26.86 21.45 13.94
C ILE A 165 -26.00 21.48 12.68
N LEU A 166 -24.77 20.97 12.75
CA LEU A 166 -23.90 20.83 11.57
C LEU A 166 -24.58 20.00 10.48
N ALA A 167 -25.19 18.88 10.86
CA ALA A 167 -25.84 17.98 9.92
C ALA A 167 -27.06 18.63 9.24
N ALA A 168 -27.84 19.40 9.99
CA ALA A 168 -28.98 20.13 9.48
C ALA A 168 -28.56 21.27 8.53
N LYS A 169 -27.42 21.92 8.81
CA LYS A 169 -26.86 22.95 7.91
C LYS A 169 -26.46 22.37 6.56
N TYR A 170 -25.73 21.25 6.57
CA TYR A 170 -25.09 20.68 5.39
C TYR A 170 -25.79 19.45 4.80
N SER A 171 -27.02 19.18 5.24
CA SER A 171 -27.80 18.01 4.82
C SER A 171 -27.03 16.69 4.99
N VAL A 172 -26.31 16.55 6.11
CA VAL A 172 -25.56 15.33 6.44
C VAL A 172 -26.56 14.23 6.78
N GLY A 173 -26.47 13.11 6.06
CA GLY A 173 -27.38 11.98 6.26
C GLY A 173 -27.07 11.25 7.56
N ILE A 174 -27.78 11.60 8.64
CA ILE A 174 -27.77 10.88 9.91
C ILE A 174 -28.95 9.90 9.92
N LYS A 175 -28.67 8.63 10.24
CA LYS A 175 -29.67 7.58 10.43
C LYS A 175 -30.26 7.62 11.85
N GLY A 176 -29.40 7.86 12.84
CA GLY A 176 -29.81 7.84 14.23
C GLY A 176 -28.71 8.14 15.22
N VAL A 177 -29.08 8.22 16.49
CA VAL A 177 -28.20 8.42 17.63
C VAL A 177 -28.45 7.32 18.67
N TYR A 178 -27.38 6.67 19.11
CA TYR A 178 -27.41 5.73 20.23
C TYR A 178 -26.71 6.34 21.44
N VAL A 179 -27.39 6.42 22.57
CA VAL A 179 -26.87 7.00 23.80
C VAL A 179 -26.64 5.90 24.83
N ARG A 180 -25.46 5.89 25.45
CA ARG A 180 -25.13 5.07 26.62
C ARG A 180 -24.45 5.91 27.67
N LYS A 181 -24.27 5.37 28.88
CA LYS A 181 -23.65 6.10 29.99
C LYS A 181 -22.27 6.66 29.59
N GLY A 182 -22.21 7.97 29.40
CA GLY A 182 -21.00 8.72 29.07
C GLY A 182 -20.46 8.56 27.63
N GLU A 183 -21.25 8.02 26.70
CA GLU A 183 -20.91 7.97 25.27
C GLU A 183 -22.19 8.04 24.42
N ALA A 184 -22.14 8.75 23.31
CA ALA A 184 -23.12 8.64 22.25
C ALA A 184 -22.48 8.13 20.96
N ARG A 185 -23.27 7.59 20.04
CA ARG A 185 -22.85 7.21 18.70
C ARG A 185 -23.80 7.79 17.68
N ILE A 186 -23.26 8.50 16.70
CA ILE A 186 -24.02 8.97 15.53
C ILE A 186 -23.85 7.93 14.43
N TYR A 187 -24.96 7.44 13.90
CA TYR A 187 -24.99 6.53 12.75
C TYR A 187 -25.24 7.35 11.49
N PHE A 188 -24.38 7.22 10.49
CA PHE A 188 -24.58 7.84 9.19
C PHE A 188 -25.39 6.93 8.28
N ASN A 189 -26.19 7.54 7.41
CA ASN A 189 -26.80 6.85 6.27
C ASN A 189 -25.69 6.28 5.38
N THR A 190 -25.84 5.03 4.94
CA THR A 190 -24.84 4.33 4.13
C THR A 190 -24.48 5.11 2.88
N GLU A 191 -25.48 5.64 2.16
CA GLU A 191 -25.27 6.45 0.95
C GLU A 191 -24.47 7.72 1.23
N HIS A 192 -24.82 8.45 2.29
CA HIS A 192 -24.10 9.66 2.69
C HIS A 192 -22.66 9.33 3.08
N ALA A 193 -22.45 8.29 3.89
CA ALA A 193 -21.11 7.86 4.29
C ALA A 193 -20.26 7.42 3.10
N THR A 194 -20.86 6.73 2.13
CA THR A 194 -20.23 6.36 0.86
C THR A 194 -19.72 7.61 0.12
N LYS A 195 -20.58 8.61 -0.09
CA LYS A 195 -20.20 9.87 -0.76
C LYS A 195 -19.13 10.63 0.03
N MET A 196 -19.30 10.74 1.34
CA MET A 196 -18.35 11.38 2.26
C MET A 196 -16.95 10.75 2.14
N PHE A 197 -16.87 9.42 2.21
CA PHE A 197 -15.61 8.70 2.08
C PHE A 197 -15.02 8.77 0.68
N ALA A 198 -15.83 8.70 -0.38
CA ALA A 198 -15.36 8.85 -1.74
C ALA A 198 -14.72 10.23 -1.95
N THR A 199 -15.38 11.29 -1.47
CA THR A 199 -14.85 12.66 -1.52
C THR A 199 -13.53 12.78 -0.76
N ALA A 200 -13.42 12.19 0.44
CA ALA A 200 -12.20 12.26 1.24
C ALA A 200 -11.10 11.26 0.83
N TRP A 201 -11.38 10.32 -0.10
CA TRP A 201 -10.55 9.14 -0.33
C TRP A 201 -9.12 9.48 -0.76
N GLY A 202 -8.94 10.45 -1.65
CA GLY A 202 -7.60 10.89 -2.07
C GLY A 202 -6.73 11.32 -0.89
N ASN A 203 -7.30 12.07 0.06
CA ASN A 203 -6.62 12.52 1.26
C ASN A 203 -6.39 11.38 2.27
N LEU A 204 -7.37 10.50 2.44
CA LEU A 204 -7.24 9.31 3.29
C LEU A 204 -6.15 8.36 2.75
N CYS A 205 -6.04 8.21 1.43
CA CYS A 205 -4.96 7.47 0.78
C CYS A 205 -3.59 8.14 0.98
N ALA A 206 -3.54 9.47 0.91
CA ALA A 206 -2.31 10.21 1.19
C ALA A 206 -1.88 10.03 2.65
N LEU A 207 -2.81 10.13 3.60
CA LEU A 207 -2.57 9.87 5.02
C LEU A 207 -2.11 8.42 5.23
N TRP A 208 -2.76 7.46 4.57
CA TRP A 208 -2.37 6.05 4.60
C TRP A 208 -0.92 5.83 4.16
N ARG A 209 -0.55 6.40 3.01
CA ARG A 209 0.83 6.36 2.50
C ARG A 209 1.80 7.04 3.45
N PHE A 210 1.47 8.23 3.96
CA PHE A 210 2.31 8.97 4.91
C PHE A 210 2.55 8.19 6.21
N SER A 211 1.52 7.61 6.81
CA SER A 211 1.64 6.81 8.04
C SER A 211 2.49 5.56 7.80
N ARG A 212 2.37 4.93 6.61
CA ARG A 212 3.22 3.80 6.19
C ARG A 212 4.67 4.25 6.00
N GLU A 213 4.89 5.38 5.32
CA GLU A 213 6.21 5.98 5.08
C GLU A 213 6.90 6.47 6.37
N SER A 214 6.12 6.86 7.38
CA SER A 214 6.64 7.38 8.65
C SER A 214 6.76 6.31 9.75
N GLY A 215 6.30 5.08 9.48
CA GLY A 215 6.30 4.00 10.47
C GLY A 215 5.38 4.24 11.68
N LEU A 216 4.41 5.16 11.55
CA LEU A 216 3.40 5.49 12.57
C LEU A 216 2.26 4.45 12.51
N TYR A 217 2.61 3.21 12.87
CA TYR A 217 1.78 2.03 12.67
C TYR A 217 0.72 1.89 13.77
N ALA A 218 -0.56 2.05 13.41
CA ALA A 218 -1.69 1.76 14.27
C ALA A 218 -2.68 0.83 13.55
N ASP A 219 -2.61 -0.48 13.83
CA ASP A 219 -3.42 -1.54 13.18
C ASP A 219 -4.91 -1.19 13.05
N HIS A 220 -5.47 -0.54 14.06
CA HIS A 220 -6.87 -0.17 14.09
C HIS A 220 -7.24 0.90 13.04
N VAL A 221 -6.34 1.82 12.71
CA VAL A 221 -6.55 2.85 11.66
C VAL A 221 -6.53 2.19 10.27
N PHE A 222 -5.59 1.27 10.04
CA PHE A 222 -5.52 0.51 8.78
C PHE A 222 -6.78 -0.32 8.54
N LYS A 223 -7.25 -1.03 9.56
CA LYS A 223 -8.50 -1.81 9.47
C LYS A 223 -9.72 -0.92 9.15
N LYS A 224 -9.78 0.30 9.70
CA LYS A 224 -10.83 1.27 9.35
C LYS A 224 -10.67 1.77 7.92
N LEU A 225 -9.46 2.10 7.47
CA LEU A 225 -9.19 2.49 6.08
C LEU A 225 -9.58 1.40 5.08
N GLU A 226 -9.34 0.13 5.39
CA GLU A 226 -9.85 -1.00 4.58
C GLU A 226 -11.38 -1.07 4.56
N GLY A 227 -12.03 -0.78 5.69
CA GLY A 227 -13.48 -0.62 5.77
C GLY A 227 -13.98 0.50 4.86
N ILE A 228 -13.36 1.68 4.95
CA ILE A 228 -13.66 2.85 4.12
C ILE A 228 -13.46 2.54 2.65
N ARG A 229 -12.37 1.86 2.29
CA ARG A 229 -12.06 1.45 0.93
C ARG A 229 -13.23 0.73 0.26
N LYS A 230 -13.89 -0.19 0.97
CA LYS A 230 -15.03 -0.95 0.44
C LYS A 230 -16.23 -0.07 0.12
N TYR A 231 -16.47 0.97 0.91
CA TYR A 231 -17.51 1.96 0.62
C TYR A 231 -17.18 2.74 -0.66
N VAL A 232 -15.93 3.18 -0.79
CA VAL A 232 -15.48 3.92 -1.96
C VAL A 232 -15.49 3.04 -3.22
N GLU A 233 -15.08 1.77 -3.12
CA GLU A 233 -15.18 0.80 -4.22
C GLU A 233 -16.64 0.64 -4.67
N SER A 234 -17.58 0.50 -3.73
CA SER A 234 -19.02 0.44 -4.06
C SER A 234 -19.55 1.71 -4.72
N TYR A 235 -19.05 2.89 -4.34
CA TYR A 235 -19.39 4.16 -5.01
C TYR A 235 -18.92 4.16 -6.47
N VAL A 236 -17.66 3.80 -6.67
CA VAL A 236 -17.04 3.77 -8.00
C VAL A 236 -17.68 2.72 -8.89
N ASP A 237 -18.16 1.61 -8.35
CA ASP A 237 -18.93 0.61 -9.09
C ASP A 237 -20.21 1.17 -9.72
N LYS A 238 -20.80 2.22 -9.13
CA LYS A 238 -21.96 2.93 -9.67
C LYS A 238 -21.59 3.99 -10.71
N VAL A 239 -20.34 4.43 -10.75
CA VAL A 239 -19.87 5.41 -11.74
C VAL A 239 -19.85 4.75 -13.13
N ARG A 240 -20.56 5.37 -14.06
CA ARG A 240 -20.57 4.97 -15.47
C ARG A 240 -19.35 5.58 -16.15
N ILE A 241 -18.65 4.76 -16.93
CA ILE A 241 -17.45 5.18 -17.68
C ILE A 241 -17.78 5.07 -19.15
N GLU A 242 -17.72 6.21 -19.84
CA GLU A 242 -17.85 6.29 -21.28
C GLU A 242 -16.55 6.79 -21.88
N HIS A 243 -16.33 6.55 -23.18
CA HIS A 243 -15.16 7.07 -23.86
C HIS A 243 -15.50 7.60 -25.25
N ILE A 244 -14.79 8.66 -25.63
CA ILE A 244 -14.96 9.34 -26.90
C ILE A 244 -13.58 9.39 -27.57
N LEU A 245 -13.42 8.67 -28.66
CA LEU A 245 -12.21 8.70 -29.48
C LEU A 245 -12.24 9.94 -30.38
N ARG A 246 -11.18 10.74 -30.36
CA ARG A 246 -11.02 11.93 -31.22
C ARG A 246 -9.58 12.03 -31.70
N GLY A 247 -9.32 11.61 -32.94
CA GLY A 247 -7.97 11.68 -33.49
C GLY A 247 -7.03 10.66 -32.85
N ASP A 248 -5.97 11.12 -32.21
CA ASP A 248 -4.92 10.37 -31.52
C ASP A 248 -5.08 10.38 -29.99
N LYS A 249 -6.26 10.78 -29.51
CA LYS A 249 -6.62 10.81 -28.09
C LYS A 249 -7.98 10.16 -27.84
N VAL A 250 -8.13 9.60 -26.65
CA VAL A 250 -9.42 9.16 -26.11
C VAL A 250 -9.75 9.98 -24.87
N THR A 251 -10.94 10.58 -24.85
CA THR A 251 -11.48 11.24 -23.66
C THR A 251 -12.33 10.23 -22.91
N VAL A 252 -11.97 9.92 -21.68
CA VAL A 252 -12.76 9.08 -20.77
C VAL A 252 -13.62 9.99 -19.90
N VAL A 253 -14.93 9.78 -19.91
CA VAL A 253 -15.91 10.57 -19.18
C VAL A 253 -16.53 9.72 -18.07
N PHE A 254 -16.55 10.27 -16.86
CA PHE A 254 -17.15 9.66 -15.67
C PHE A 254 -18.51 10.30 -15.43
N LYS A 255 -19.55 9.49 -15.37
CA LYS A 255 -20.94 9.93 -15.14
C LYS A 255 -21.51 9.30 -13.89
N ASP A 256 -22.40 10.04 -13.23
CA ASP A 256 -23.17 9.52 -12.09
C ASP A 256 -24.32 8.61 -12.56
N GLU A 257 -25.14 8.14 -11.61
CA GLU A 257 -26.29 7.27 -11.89
C GLU A 257 -27.37 7.95 -12.75
N ARG A 258 -27.43 9.30 -12.74
CA ARG A 258 -28.37 10.12 -13.52
C ARG A 258 -27.86 10.39 -14.94
N GLY A 259 -26.57 10.13 -15.18
CA GLY A 259 -25.92 10.37 -16.47
C GLY A 259 -25.22 11.72 -16.56
N ASP A 260 -25.15 12.47 -15.46
CA ASP A 260 -24.49 13.77 -15.41
C ASP A 260 -22.97 13.58 -15.38
N GLU A 261 -22.24 14.40 -16.15
CA GLU A 261 -20.77 14.36 -16.15
C GLU A 261 -20.23 14.81 -14.80
N ILE A 262 -19.53 13.89 -14.13
CA ILE A 262 -18.79 14.15 -12.92
C ILE A 262 -17.42 14.76 -13.25
N ALA A 263 -16.69 14.10 -14.14
CA ALA A 263 -15.34 14.47 -14.54
C ALA A 263 -14.96 13.79 -15.86
N HIS A 264 -13.84 14.20 -16.46
CA HIS A 264 -13.26 13.51 -17.60
C HIS A 264 -11.73 13.55 -17.54
N ILE A 265 -11.07 12.66 -18.29
CA ILE A 265 -9.61 12.66 -18.47
C ILE A 265 -9.27 12.30 -19.91
N ASN A 266 -8.26 12.95 -20.48
CA ASN A 266 -7.80 12.68 -21.83
C ASN A 266 -6.58 11.77 -21.78
N ILE A 267 -6.63 10.64 -22.50
CA ILE A 267 -5.50 9.72 -22.68
C ILE A 267 -4.97 9.90 -24.09
N ARG A 268 -3.65 10.03 -24.22
CA ARG A 268 -2.95 10.20 -25.50
C ARG A 268 -1.61 9.47 -25.50
N TRP A 269 -1.06 9.32 -26.69
CA TRP A 269 0.33 8.93 -26.91
C TRP A 269 1.20 10.19 -26.94
N ASP A 270 2.37 10.15 -26.30
CA ASP A 270 3.33 11.26 -26.33
C ASP A 270 4.58 10.99 -27.19
N GLY A 271 4.61 9.86 -27.90
CA GLY A 271 5.76 9.39 -28.67
C GLY A 271 6.45 8.18 -28.04
N GLU A 272 6.41 8.05 -26.71
CA GLU A 272 7.10 6.99 -25.98
C GLU A 272 6.14 6.14 -25.14
N SER A 273 5.11 6.75 -24.55
CA SER A 273 4.23 6.10 -23.60
C SER A 273 2.81 6.68 -23.59
N LEU A 274 1.91 6.00 -22.87
CA LEU A 274 0.55 6.50 -22.67
C LEU A 274 0.54 7.50 -21.52
N HIS A 275 -0.04 8.66 -21.78
CA HIS A 275 -0.21 9.72 -20.79
C HIS A 275 -1.67 10.13 -20.71
N ALA A 276 -2.20 10.18 -19.48
CA ALA A 276 -3.51 10.73 -19.22
C ALA A 276 -3.39 12.07 -18.50
N ASN A 277 -4.15 13.08 -18.94
CA ASN A 277 -4.17 14.38 -18.30
C ASN A 277 -5.57 14.98 -18.18
N PHE A 278 -5.74 15.79 -17.15
CA PHE A 278 -6.86 16.70 -16.96
C PHE A 278 -6.32 18.05 -16.50
N GLU A 279 -6.96 19.13 -16.95
CA GLU A 279 -6.67 20.50 -16.54
C GLU A 279 -8.00 21.25 -16.38
N GLY A 280 -8.22 21.85 -15.21
CA GLY A 280 -9.47 22.58 -14.98
C GLY A 280 -9.63 23.15 -13.57
N MET A 281 -10.88 23.32 -13.15
CA MET A 281 -11.24 23.82 -11.82
C MET A 281 -10.86 22.82 -10.72
N ARG A 282 -10.44 23.37 -9.57
CA ARG A 282 -10.05 22.60 -8.38
C ARG A 282 -11.03 21.49 -8.03
N LYS A 283 -12.32 21.82 -7.92
CA LYS A 283 -13.39 20.89 -7.55
C LYS A 283 -13.43 19.65 -8.46
N ARG A 284 -13.38 19.85 -9.78
CA ARG A 284 -13.38 18.73 -10.74
C ARG A 284 -12.10 17.90 -10.67
N ALA A 285 -10.96 18.55 -10.40
CA ALA A 285 -9.69 17.86 -10.24
C ALA A 285 -9.68 16.99 -8.97
N GLU A 286 -10.08 17.53 -7.81
CA GLU A 286 -10.15 16.78 -6.55
C GLU A 286 -11.12 15.59 -6.68
N GLN A 287 -12.28 15.79 -7.31
CA GLN A 287 -13.24 14.72 -7.57
C GLN A 287 -12.69 13.63 -8.50
N LEU A 288 -12.04 14.01 -9.59
CA LEU A 288 -11.41 13.07 -10.51
C LEU A 288 -10.30 12.26 -9.82
N VAL A 289 -9.49 12.89 -8.97
CA VAL A 289 -8.45 12.18 -8.19
C VAL A 289 -9.05 11.15 -7.27
N SER A 290 -10.16 11.45 -6.61
CA SER A 290 -10.86 10.51 -5.75
C SER A 290 -11.36 9.29 -6.53
N ILE A 291 -12.00 9.50 -7.69
CA ILE A 291 -12.46 8.42 -8.58
C ILE A 291 -11.29 7.57 -9.07
N LEU A 292 -10.24 8.19 -9.61
CA LEU A 292 -9.06 7.49 -10.13
C LEU A 292 -8.31 6.71 -9.04
N SER A 293 -8.13 7.30 -7.86
CA SER A 293 -7.47 6.65 -6.71
C SER A 293 -8.26 5.45 -6.20
N ALA A 294 -9.59 5.57 -6.17
CA ALA A 294 -10.48 4.48 -5.80
C ALA A 294 -10.44 3.33 -6.80
N MET A 295 -10.28 3.62 -8.09
CA MET A 295 -10.03 2.62 -9.13
C MET A 295 -8.61 2.03 -9.13
N GLY A 296 -7.74 2.46 -8.21
CA GLY A 296 -6.39 1.93 -8.03
C GLY A 296 -5.27 2.73 -8.69
N ALA A 297 -5.55 3.86 -9.33
CA ALA A 297 -4.51 4.71 -9.93
C ALA A 297 -3.70 5.45 -8.86
N LYS A 298 -2.40 5.63 -9.13
CA LYS A 298 -1.53 6.47 -8.29
C LYS A 298 -1.50 7.89 -8.85
N VAL A 299 -2.37 8.73 -8.31
CA VAL A 299 -2.59 10.10 -8.82
C VAL A 299 -2.39 11.16 -7.74
N LYS A 300 -2.00 12.37 -8.15
CA LYS A 300 -1.94 13.58 -7.33
C LYS A 300 -2.49 14.75 -8.12
N VAL A 301 -3.17 15.68 -7.45
CA VAL A 301 -3.51 16.98 -8.04
C VAL A 301 -2.35 17.95 -7.80
N LYS A 302 -2.04 18.78 -8.80
CA LYS A 302 -1.09 19.90 -8.67
C LYS A 302 -1.70 21.17 -9.24
N GLU A 303 -1.43 22.30 -8.59
CA GLU A 303 -1.76 23.61 -9.13
C GLU A 303 -0.64 24.10 -10.05
N TYR A 304 -1.00 24.54 -11.25
CA TYR A 304 -0.12 25.15 -12.24
C TYR A 304 -0.85 26.33 -12.88
N SER A 305 -0.27 27.53 -12.76
CA SER A 305 -0.78 28.76 -13.40
C SER A 305 -2.27 29.02 -13.14
N GLY A 306 -2.72 28.86 -11.89
CA GLY A 306 -4.11 29.08 -11.48
C GLY A 306 -5.10 27.99 -11.93
N LYS A 307 -4.60 26.88 -12.48
CA LYS A 307 -5.41 25.72 -12.88
C LYS A 307 -4.93 24.46 -12.17
N TRP A 308 -5.84 23.52 -11.98
CA TRP A 308 -5.55 22.26 -11.31
C TRP A 308 -5.35 21.15 -12.35
N ARG A 309 -4.18 20.52 -12.31
CA ARG A 309 -3.72 19.51 -13.26
C ARG A 309 -3.59 18.15 -12.60
N ILE A 310 -3.98 17.12 -13.36
CA ILE A 310 -3.83 15.72 -13.02
C ILE A 310 -3.07 15.04 -14.14
N GLU A 311 -2.14 14.14 -13.78
CA GLU A 311 -1.34 13.38 -14.72
C GLU A 311 -1.25 11.92 -14.29
N LEU A 312 -1.48 11.01 -15.24
CA LEU A 312 -1.22 9.58 -15.08
C LEU A 312 -0.16 9.13 -16.08
N THR A 313 0.75 8.29 -15.60
CA THR A 313 1.68 7.51 -16.42
C THR A 313 1.02 6.22 -16.91
N THR A 314 1.63 5.53 -17.89
CA THR A 314 1.19 4.19 -18.33
C THR A 314 0.96 3.24 -17.16
N ASP A 315 1.84 3.19 -16.16
CA ASP A 315 1.66 2.32 -14.98
C ASP A 315 0.41 2.68 -14.17
N SER A 316 0.06 3.96 -14.09
CA SER A 316 -1.15 4.41 -13.38
C SER A 316 -2.42 4.19 -14.20
N ILE A 317 -2.33 4.34 -15.53
CA ILE A 317 -3.41 4.01 -16.48
C ILE A 317 -3.70 2.51 -16.42
N THR A 318 -2.66 1.69 -16.48
CA THR A 318 -2.79 0.22 -16.44
C THR A 318 -3.14 -0.29 -15.05
N ALA A 319 -3.04 0.52 -13.97
CA ALA A 319 -3.49 0.15 -12.63
C ALA A 319 -5.02 0.03 -12.52
N ILE A 320 -5.76 0.83 -13.29
CA ILE A 320 -7.23 0.83 -13.31
C ILE A 320 -7.72 -0.42 -14.03
N ARG A 321 -8.58 -1.21 -13.36
CA ARG A 321 -9.06 -2.52 -13.84
C ARG A 321 -10.50 -2.55 -14.32
N ARG A 322 -11.20 -1.42 -14.31
CA ARG A 322 -12.55 -1.32 -14.84
C ARG A 322 -12.56 -1.67 -16.33
N LYS A 323 -13.47 -2.55 -16.73
CA LYS A 323 -13.55 -3.05 -18.11
C LYS A 323 -13.70 -1.90 -19.10
N GLU A 324 -14.57 -0.96 -18.79
CA GLU A 324 -14.89 0.21 -19.60
C GLU A 324 -13.66 1.12 -19.80
N TRP A 325 -12.84 1.27 -18.75
CA TRP A 325 -11.56 1.98 -18.82
C TRP A 325 -10.56 1.24 -19.72
N LEU A 326 -10.37 -0.06 -19.50
CA LEU A 326 -9.45 -0.88 -20.30
C LEU A 326 -9.86 -0.91 -21.78
N ASP A 327 -11.15 -0.95 -22.07
CA ASP A 327 -11.70 -0.88 -23.42
C ASP A 327 -11.40 0.49 -24.05
N ALA A 328 -11.57 1.60 -23.31
CA ALA A 328 -11.20 2.93 -23.80
C ALA A 328 -9.71 3.03 -24.18
N VAL A 329 -8.82 2.50 -23.34
CA VAL A 329 -7.37 2.50 -23.62
C VAL A 329 -7.03 1.56 -24.78
N ARG A 330 -7.68 0.39 -24.88
CA ARG A 330 -7.51 -0.53 -26.01
C ARG A 330 -7.92 0.13 -27.32
N THR A 331 -9.08 0.78 -27.35
CA THR A 331 -9.57 1.53 -28.52
C THR A 331 -8.55 2.57 -28.97
N LEU A 332 -7.94 3.32 -28.05
CA LEU A 332 -6.88 4.26 -28.39
C LEU A 332 -5.67 3.57 -29.03
N ILE A 333 -5.18 2.46 -28.47
CA ILE A 333 -4.01 1.75 -29.01
C ILE A 333 -4.26 1.22 -30.42
N GLU A 334 -5.44 0.64 -30.65
CA GLU A 334 -5.82 0.16 -31.98
C GLU A 334 -5.86 1.32 -32.99
N GLU A 335 -6.44 2.46 -32.60
CA GLU A 335 -6.50 3.63 -33.46
C GLU A 335 -5.10 4.22 -33.77
N LEU A 336 -4.22 4.29 -32.78
CA LEU A 336 -2.84 4.74 -32.97
C LEU A 336 -2.09 3.84 -33.97
N HIS A 337 -2.35 2.54 -33.93
CA HIS A 337 -1.76 1.60 -34.89
C HIS A 337 -2.38 1.73 -36.28
N ASN A 338 -3.71 1.88 -36.38
CA ASN A 338 -4.40 2.06 -37.65
C ASN A 338 -3.97 3.34 -38.39
N LYS A 339 -3.47 4.34 -37.64
CA LYS A 339 -2.91 5.59 -38.17
C LYS A 339 -1.40 5.56 -38.39
N ASP A 340 -0.77 4.40 -38.22
CA ASP A 340 0.69 4.22 -38.30
C ASP A 340 1.49 5.14 -37.35
N ILE A 341 0.88 5.64 -36.27
CA ILE A 341 1.55 6.43 -35.22
C ILE A 341 2.43 5.53 -34.36
N ILE A 342 1.99 4.28 -34.14
CA ILE A 342 2.76 3.24 -33.46
C ILE A 342 2.90 2.01 -34.36
N ASN A 343 4.06 1.36 -34.31
CA ASN A 343 4.30 0.14 -35.06
C ASN A 343 3.68 -1.09 -34.37
N LYS A 344 3.61 -2.22 -35.10
CA LYS A 344 3.09 -3.50 -34.60
C LYS A 344 3.70 -3.93 -33.26
N ARG A 345 5.00 -3.75 -33.08
CA ARG A 345 5.71 -4.11 -31.85
C ARG A 345 5.28 -3.24 -30.67
N GLN A 346 5.11 -1.94 -30.87
CA GLN A 346 4.60 -1.01 -29.86
C GLN A 346 3.15 -1.33 -29.50
N ARG A 347 2.29 -1.61 -30.49
CA ARG A 347 0.91 -2.05 -30.27
C ARG A 347 0.85 -3.29 -29.38
N GLU A 348 1.55 -4.36 -29.76
CA GLU A 348 1.57 -5.61 -28.98
C GLU A 348 2.09 -5.38 -27.56
N ARG A 349 3.15 -4.57 -27.41
CA ARG A 349 3.69 -4.21 -26.10
C ARG A 349 2.64 -3.50 -25.23
N LEU A 350 1.95 -2.48 -25.74
CA LEU A 350 0.97 -1.71 -24.96
C LEU A 350 -0.26 -2.56 -24.59
N LEU A 351 -0.76 -3.40 -25.51
CA LEU A 351 -1.85 -4.32 -25.23
C LEU A 351 -1.47 -5.34 -24.13
N ASN A 352 -0.23 -5.83 -24.15
CA ASN A 352 0.29 -6.69 -23.11
C ASN A 352 0.44 -5.95 -21.77
N GLU A 353 0.92 -4.71 -21.77
CA GLU A 353 1.03 -3.89 -20.55
C GLU A 353 -0.33 -3.64 -19.90
N ILE A 354 -1.37 -3.34 -20.69
CA ILE A 354 -2.76 -3.17 -20.21
C ILE A 354 -3.30 -4.46 -19.62
N SER A 355 -3.12 -5.57 -20.33
CA SER A 355 -3.59 -6.89 -19.88
C SER A 355 -2.88 -7.33 -18.59
N ALA A 356 -1.58 -7.06 -18.49
CA ALA A 356 -0.75 -7.42 -17.35
C ALA A 356 -0.96 -6.52 -16.11
N GLY A 357 -1.38 -5.28 -16.32
CA GLY A 357 -1.55 -4.33 -15.24
C GLY A 357 -0.26 -3.71 -14.70
N PRO A 358 -0.27 -3.09 -13.51
CA PRO A 358 0.88 -2.34 -13.04
C PRO A 358 2.06 -3.28 -12.86
N ASN A 359 3.24 -2.82 -13.27
CA ASN A 359 4.51 -3.52 -13.17
C ASN A 359 5.07 -3.53 -11.73
N VAL A 360 4.26 -3.26 -10.72
CA VAL A 360 4.70 -3.06 -9.34
C VAL A 360 4.49 -4.33 -8.52
N VAL A 361 5.52 -4.72 -7.78
CA VAL A 361 5.46 -5.71 -6.71
C VAL A 361 5.70 -5.02 -5.37
N GLU A 362 4.93 -5.40 -4.34
CA GLU A 362 5.21 -4.99 -2.97
C GLU A 362 6.13 -6.03 -2.29
N ILE A 363 7.34 -5.63 -1.89
CA ILE A 363 8.27 -6.45 -1.11
C ILE A 363 8.46 -5.77 0.24
N ALA A 364 8.07 -6.47 1.31
CA ALA A 364 8.13 -5.99 2.69
C ALA A 364 7.43 -4.63 2.91
N GLY A 365 6.43 -4.24 2.10
CA GLY A 365 5.79 -2.92 2.19
C GLY A 365 6.41 -1.81 1.34
N VAL A 366 7.47 -2.11 0.57
CA VAL A 366 8.06 -1.23 -0.43
C VAL A 366 7.50 -1.59 -1.81
N GLU A 367 7.03 -0.61 -2.56
CA GLU A 367 6.55 -0.77 -3.95
C GLU A 367 7.73 -0.68 -4.93
N LEU A 368 8.06 -1.78 -5.61
CA LEU A 368 9.15 -1.84 -6.58
C LEU A 368 8.62 -2.14 -7.98
N SER A 369 9.13 -1.43 -8.97
CA SER A 369 8.86 -1.69 -10.39
C SER A 369 9.67 -2.89 -10.87
N VAL A 370 9.03 -3.74 -11.65
CA VAL A 370 9.57 -4.97 -12.22
C VAL A 370 9.64 -4.82 -13.73
N MET A 371 10.84 -4.99 -14.28
CA MET A 371 11.06 -4.83 -15.72
C MET A 371 12.02 -5.89 -16.24
N GLU A 372 11.77 -6.34 -17.45
CA GLU A 372 12.74 -7.10 -18.22
C GLU A 372 13.67 -6.14 -18.96
N ILE A 373 14.98 -6.35 -18.89
CA ILE A 373 15.92 -5.74 -19.83
C ILE A 373 16.21 -6.74 -20.94
N ARG A 374 16.02 -6.30 -22.19
CA ARG A 374 16.53 -6.97 -23.38
C ARG A 374 17.59 -6.10 -24.04
N THR A 375 18.78 -6.64 -24.17
CA THR A 375 19.84 -6.14 -25.05
C THR A 375 20.17 -7.25 -26.05
N GLU A 376 20.81 -6.93 -27.17
CA GLU A 376 21.21 -7.91 -28.19
C GLU A 376 22.00 -9.10 -27.62
N LYS A 377 22.75 -8.88 -26.52
CA LYS A 377 23.64 -9.87 -25.92
C LYS A 377 23.14 -10.44 -24.59
N ARG A 378 22.14 -9.82 -23.96
CA ARG A 378 21.71 -10.16 -22.58
C ARG A 378 20.23 -9.91 -22.36
N ARG A 379 19.61 -10.87 -21.68
CA ARG A 379 18.28 -10.80 -21.10
C ARG A 379 18.40 -10.83 -19.58
N GLY A 380 17.70 -9.95 -18.87
CA GLY A 380 17.81 -9.84 -17.41
C GLY A 380 16.57 -9.24 -16.77
N LEU A 381 16.45 -9.42 -15.45
CA LEU A 381 15.35 -8.91 -14.65
C LEU A 381 15.84 -7.76 -13.76
N ILE A 382 15.11 -6.65 -13.75
CA ILE A 382 15.28 -5.55 -12.80
C ILE A 382 14.06 -5.47 -11.89
N ILE A 383 14.32 -5.36 -10.59
CA ILE A 383 13.32 -4.99 -9.59
C ILE A 383 13.89 -3.78 -8.83
N ILE A 384 13.25 -2.63 -8.96
CA ILE A 384 13.80 -1.35 -8.49
C ILE A 384 12.75 -0.43 -7.86
N TYR A 385 13.16 0.30 -6.82
CA TYR A 385 12.45 1.44 -6.27
C TYR A 385 13.24 2.75 -6.48
N HIS A 386 12.56 3.83 -6.89
CA HIS A 386 13.15 5.16 -7.12
C HIS A 386 12.64 6.20 -6.09
N PRO A 387 13.24 6.28 -4.89
CA PRO A 387 12.85 7.28 -3.90
C PRO A 387 13.20 8.70 -4.35
N ARG A 388 12.26 9.62 -4.11
CA ARG A 388 12.41 11.05 -4.43
C ARG A 388 12.99 11.88 -3.30
N SER A 389 12.99 11.35 -2.07
CA SER A 389 13.48 12.07 -0.88
C SER A 389 14.34 11.17 -0.01
N ALA A 390 15.23 11.77 0.77
CA ALA A 390 16.06 11.05 1.72
C ALA A 390 15.21 10.26 2.74
N ASN A 391 14.11 10.85 3.23
CA ASN A 391 13.23 10.18 4.19
C ASN A 391 12.57 8.92 3.61
N THR A 392 12.03 8.99 2.38
CA THR A 392 11.40 7.83 1.72
C THR A 392 12.43 6.73 1.42
N PHE A 393 13.65 7.12 1.07
CA PHE A 393 14.78 6.20 0.94
C PHE A 393 15.08 5.50 2.28
N ASP A 394 15.28 6.26 3.37
CA ASP A 394 15.66 5.72 4.67
C ASP A 394 14.60 4.78 5.24
N THR A 395 13.31 5.10 5.05
CA THR A 395 12.21 4.19 5.41
C THR A 395 12.28 2.90 4.61
N ALA A 396 12.42 2.96 3.29
CA ALA A 396 12.50 1.75 2.45
C ALA A 396 13.67 0.85 2.87
N MET A 397 14.83 1.45 3.14
CA MET A 397 16.02 0.76 3.64
C MET A 397 15.76 0.06 4.97
N LYS A 398 15.19 0.78 5.94
CA LYS A 398 14.86 0.25 7.27
C LYS A 398 13.86 -0.90 7.19
N THR A 399 12.86 -0.76 6.33
CA THR A 399 11.82 -1.77 6.09
C THR A 399 12.39 -3.05 5.49
N LEU A 400 13.21 -2.96 4.43
CA LEU A 400 13.87 -4.13 3.83
C LEU A 400 14.80 -4.82 4.83
N ARG A 401 15.61 -4.06 5.58
CA ARG A 401 16.49 -4.63 6.62
C ARG A 401 15.72 -5.35 7.72
N ARG A 402 14.62 -4.77 8.20
CA ARG A 402 13.72 -5.42 9.17
C ARG A 402 13.09 -6.71 8.65
N ALA A 403 12.87 -6.80 7.34
CA ALA A 403 12.39 -8.01 6.68
C ALA A 403 13.48 -9.06 6.41
N GLY A 404 14.71 -8.85 6.90
CA GLY A 404 15.83 -9.78 6.74
C GLY A 404 16.60 -9.62 5.43
N PHE A 405 16.36 -8.57 4.65
CA PHE A 405 17.19 -8.26 3.48
C PHE A 405 18.50 -7.59 3.93
N VAL A 406 19.62 -7.98 3.33
CA VAL A 406 20.95 -7.48 3.67
C VAL A 406 21.45 -6.65 2.50
N GLU A 407 21.81 -5.40 2.77
CA GLU A 407 22.38 -4.50 1.77
C GLU A 407 23.75 -5.01 1.32
N GLY A 408 24.03 -4.93 0.03
CA GLY A 408 25.20 -5.53 -0.60
C GLY A 408 24.90 -6.95 -1.10
N VAL A 409 24.17 -7.76 -0.33
CA VAL A 409 23.85 -9.16 -0.69
C VAL A 409 22.53 -9.26 -1.46
N HIS A 410 21.42 -8.91 -0.83
CA HIS A 410 20.08 -9.08 -1.40
C HIS A 410 19.63 -7.86 -2.23
N PHE A 411 20.19 -6.68 -1.94
CA PHE A 411 19.88 -5.46 -2.67
C PHE A 411 21.05 -4.47 -2.61
N THR A 412 21.06 -3.49 -3.51
CA THR A 412 21.95 -2.31 -3.46
C THR A 412 21.14 -1.04 -3.44
N ALA A 413 21.68 0.00 -2.82
CA ALA A 413 20.97 1.25 -2.67
C ALA A 413 21.88 2.45 -2.90
N LYS A 414 21.33 3.51 -3.48
CA LYS A 414 21.98 4.82 -3.62
C LYS A 414 21.01 5.90 -3.15
N ARG A 415 21.45 6.69 -2.17
CA ARG A 415 20.65 7.76 -1.58
C ARG A 415 20.41 8.88 -2.60
N PRO A 416 19.22 9.51 -2.64
CA PRO A 416 19.00 10.73 -3.41
C PRO A 416 19.92 11.85 -2.91
N GLN A 417 20.56 12.59 -3.83
CA GLN A 417 21.46 13.72 -3.53
C GLN A 417 21.32 14.80 -4.61
N GLY A 418 21.35 16.08 -4.22
CA GLY A 418 21.37 17.22 -5.15
C GLY A 418 20.18 17.27 -6.13
N GLY A 419 18.98 16.91 -5.67
CA GLY A 419 17.78 16.85 -6.52
C GLY A 419 17.69 15.63 -7.44
N LYS A 420 18.71 14.75 -7.46
CA LYS A 420 18.68 13.50 -8.22
C LYS A 420 17.95 12.40 -7.43
N TYR A 421 17.22 11.56 -8.16
CA TYR A 421 16.55 10.38 -7.60
C TYR A 421 17.57 9.42 -6.98
N GLY A 422 17.17 8.81 -5.86
CA GLY A 422 17.86 7.63 -5.34
C GLY A 422 17.39 6.38 -6.05
N HIS A 423 17.98 5.25 -5.69
CA HIS A 423 17.48 3.94 -6.10
C HIS A 423 17.73 2.87 -5.05
N VAL A 424 16.87 1.85 -5.06
CA VAL A 424 17.05 0.58 -4.36
C VAL A 424 16.81 -0.55 -5.37
N TYR A 425 17.84 -1.31 -5.71
CA TYR A 425 17.79 -2.45 -6.63
C TYR A 425 17.81 -3.75 -5.86
N ILE A 426 16.84 -4.63 -6.10
CA ILE A 426 16.94 -6.03 -5.63
C ILE A 426 17.96 -6.74 -6.52
N LYS A 427 18.98 -7.35 -5.90
CA LYS A 427 20.01 -8.10 -6.60
C LYS A 427 19.46 -9.44 -7.05
N ILE A 428 19.60 -9.76 -8.33
CA ILE A 428 19.17 -11.03 -8.91
C ILE A 428 20.39 -11.95 -9.06
N PRO A 429 20.34 -13.23 -8.63
CA PRO A 429 19.17 -13.93 -8.07
C PRO A 429 19.00 -13.80 -6.55
N ALA A 430 20.00 -13.28 -5.83
CA ALA A 430 20.07 -13.32 -4.36
C ALA A 430 18.81 -12.83 -3.63
N GLY A 431 18.26 -11.69 -4.02
CA GLY A 431 17.05 -11.13 -3.43
C GLY A 431 15.79 -11.95 -3.72
N LEU A 432 15.72 -12.64 -4.88
CA LEU A 432 14.62 -13.57 -5.18
C LEU A 432 14.72 -14.83 -4.32
N TRP A 433 15.92 -15.35 -4.11
CA TRP A 433 16.12 -16.49 -3.21
C TRP A 433 15.74 -16.15 -1.77
N LYS A 434 16.05 -14.92 -1.33
CA LYS A 434 15.59 -14.45 -0.02
C LYS A 434 14.06 -14.42 0.09
N LEU A 435 13.35 -14.04 -0.97
CA LEU A 435 11.88 -14.10 -0.98
C LEU A 435 11.36 -15.54 -0.87
N GLU A 436 11.96 -16.49 -1.58
CA GLU A 436 11.55 -17.91 -1.52
C GLU A 436 11.85 -18.52 -0.14
N GLU A 437 12.99 -18.17 0.46
CA GLU A 437 13.32 -18.54 1.84
C GLU A 437 12.27 -18.03 2.84
N LEU A 438 11.91 -16.74 2.77
CA LEU A 438 10.88 -16.15 3.62
C LEU A 438 9.51 -16.80 3.41
N LYS A 439 9.14 -17.10 2.16
CA LYS A 439 7.91 -17.84 1.84
C LYS A 439 7.89 -19.22 2.52
N ARG A 440 9.01 -19.96 2.50
CA ARG A 440 9.13 -21.27 3.17
C ARG A 440 9.07 -21.16 4.69
N GLN A 441 9.50 -20.04 5.25
CA GLN A 441 9.36 -19.71 6.67
C GLN A 441 7.92 -19.28 7.05
N GLY A 442 6.96 -19.31 6.12
CA GLY A 442 5.57 -18.94 6.37
C GLY A 442 5.29 -17.44 6.32
N VAL A 443 6.20 -16.63 5.76
CA VAL A 443 6.01 -15.18 5.66
C VAL A 443 5.02 -14.86 4.52
N GLU A 444 3.77 -14.59 4.90
CA GLU A 444 2.65 -14.42 3.95
C GLU A 444 2.85 -13.30 2.92
N TRP A 445 3.47 -12.18 3.30
CA TRP A 445 3.72 -11.11 2.33
C TRP A 445 4.76 -11.53 1.27
N ALA A 446 5.72 -12.40 1.59
CA ALA A 446 6.70 -12.89 0.63
C ALA A 446 6.05 -13.84 -0.39
N LYS A 447 5.12 -14.68 0.07
CA LYS A 447 4.26 -15.51 -0.81
C LYS A 447 3.45 -14.65 -1.79
N ARG A 448 2.84 -13.55 -1.30
CA ARG A 448 2.11 -12.59 -2.17
C ARG A 448 3.04 -11.90 -3.16
N ALA A 449 4.23 -11.47 -2.72
CA ALA A 449 5.22 -10.81 -3.58
C ALA A 449 5.67 -11.73 -4.73
N LEU A 450 5.98 -12.99 -4.43
CA LEU A 450 6.35 -13.99 -5.45
C LEU A 450 5.21 -14.28 -6.41
N LYS A 451 3.99 -14.49 -5.91
CA LYS A 451 2.81 -14.68 -6.77
C LYS A 451 2.62 -13.49 -7.72
N ARG A 452 2.77 -12.26 -7.20
CA ARG A 452 2.66 -11.04 -8.01
C ARG A 452 3.76 -10.95 -9.06
N LEU A 453 5.00 -11.31 -8.72
CA LEU A 453 6.10 -11.38 -9.69
C LEU A 453 5.80 -12.37 -10.82
N GLU A 454 5.25 -13.53 -10.51
CA GLU A 454 4.87 -14.53 -11.52
C GLU A 454 3.73 -14.03 -12.42
N GLU A 455 2.70 -13.39 -11.86
CA GLU A 455 1.62 -12.79 -12.62
C GLU A 455 2.16 -11.74 -13.61
N ILE A 456 3.03 -10.85 -13.13
CA ILE A 456 3.69 -9.83 -13.96
C ILE A 456 4.52 -10.49 -15.06
N ALA A 457 5.32 -11.51 -14.72
CA ALA A 457 6.21 -12.18 -15.66
C ALA A 457 5.48 -13.00 -16.72
N LYS A 458 4.39 -13.70 -16.34
CA LYS A 458 3.53 -14.44 -17.28
C LYS A 458 2.87 -13.49 -18.26
N ALA A 459 2.24 -12.43 -17.74
CA ALA A 459 1.51 -11.48 -18.57
C ALA A 459 2.42 -10.64 -19.49
N ARG A 460 3.72 -10.55 -19.17
CA ARG A 460 4.72 -9.83 -19.98
C ARG A 460 5.68 -10.73 -20.74
N GLY A 461 5.47 -12.06 -20.73
CA GLY A 461 6.25 -13.01 -21.53
C GLY A 461 7.71 -13.19 -21.08
N PHE A 462 8.00 -13.04 -19.78
CA PHE A 462 9.34 -13.33 -19.21
C PHE A 462 9.31 -14.29 -18.03
N TYR A 463 8.26 -15.10 -17.92
CA TYR A 463 8.13 -16.09 -16.85
C TYR A 463 9.29 -17.10 -16.82
N ASP A 464 9.78 -17.54 -17.98
CA ASP A 464 10.91 -18.45 -18.13
C ASP A 464 12.20 -17.89 -17.48
N LEU A 465 12.43 -16.58 -17.65
CA LEU A 465 13.55 -15.88 -17.02
C LEU A 465 13.41 -15.83 -15.50
N LEU A 466 12.22 -15.47 -14.99
CA LEU A 466 11.94 -15.44 -13.55
C LEU A 466 12.08 -16.84 -12.93
N GLU A 467 11.50 -17.86 -13.57
CA GLU A 467 11.58 -19.26 -13.15
C GLU A 467 13.04 -19.73 -13.09
N GLY A 468 13.84 -19.41 -14.11
CA GLY A 468 15.27 -19.74 -14.13
C GLY A 468 16.04 -19.19 -12.94
N TYR A 469 15.70 -17.98 -12.46
CA TYR A 469 16.30 -17.42 -11.25
C TYR A 469 15.77 -18.06 -9.96
N LEU A 470 14.48 -18.40 -9.88
CA LEU A 470 13.88 -18.95 -8.66
C LEU A 470 14.14 -20.44 -8.46
N LYS A 471 14.34 -21.19 -9.55
CA LYS A 471 14.47 -22.66 -9.54
C LYS A 471 15.45 -23.18 -8.49
N PRO A 472 16.70 -22.67 -8.36
CA PRO A 472 17.63 -23.16 -7.35
C PRO A 472 17.10 -23.05 -5.91
N ALA A 473 16.42 -21.95 -5.56
CA ALA A 473 15.86 -21.75 -4.23
C ALA A 473 14.58 -22.57 -3.97
N ARG A 474 13.78 -22.82 -5.02
CA ARG A 474 12.59 -23.68 -4.92
C ARG A 474 12.93 -25.14 -4.71
N GLU A 475 13.93 -25.61 -5.44
CA GLU A 475 14.41 -26.98 -5.35
C GLU A 475 15.34 -27.21 -4.17
N ALA A 476 15.75 -26.16 -3.47
CA ALA A 476 16.67 -26.27 -2.34
C ALA A 476 16.14 -27.25 -1.29
N GLU A 477 17.00 -28.16 -0.84
CA GLU A 477 16.70 -29.12 0.23
C GLU A 477 15.46 -30.02 -0.01
N THR A 478 15.13 -30.27 -1.28
CA THR A 478 14.00 -31.15 -1.67
C THR A 478 14.38 -32.63 -1.78
N VAL A 479 15.67 -32.95 -1.85
CA VAL A 479 16.19 -34.31 -2.02
C VAL A 479 16.93 -34.72 -0.76
N ASP A 480 16.56 -35.85 -0.14
CA ASP A 480 17.36 -36.42 0.95
C ASP A 480 18.49 -37.27 0.36
N PRO A 481 19.77 -36.91 0.53
CA PRO A 481 20.87 -37.70 -0.01
C PRO A 481 21.09 -39.01 0.77
N ARG A 482 20.57 -39.14 2.00
CA ARG A 482 20.89 -40.28 2.87
C ARG A 482 20.19 -41.54 2.40
N GLY A 483 20.97 -42.60 2.26
CA GLY A 483 20.49 -43.88 1.75
C GLY A 483 20.33 -43.93 0.23
N LEU A 484 20.74 -42.88 -0.51
CA LEU A 484 20.74 -42.91 -1.96
C LEU A 484 21.74 -43.98 -2.45
N VAL A 485 21.22 -45.03 -3.06
CA VAL A 485 22.02 -46.12 -3.65
C VAL A 485 22.37 -45.76 -5.08
N VAL A 486 23.64 -45.86 -5.42
CA VAL A 486 24.18 -45.58 -6.75
C VAL A 486 24.94 -46.81 -7.23
N GLU A 487 24.56 -47.32 -8.40
CA GLU A 487 25.11 -48.52 -8.99
C GLU A 487 25.62 -48.24 -10.41
N ASP A 488 26.81 -48.74 -10.72
CA ASP A 488 27.37 -48.77 -12.06
C ASP A 488 27.71 -50.21 -12.41
N ALA A 489 26.74 -50.90 -13.02
CA ALA A 489 26.83 -52.32 -13.35
C ALA A 489 28.03 -52.63 -14.26
N GLU A 490 28.38 -51.72 -15.18
CA GLU A 490 29.52 -51.88 -16.08
C GLU A 490 30.86 -51.94 -15.34
N LYS A 491 30.95 -51.27 -14.19
CA LYS A 491 32.18 -51.18 -13.38
C LYS A 491 32.10 -51.99 -12.09
N GLY A 492 30.97 -52.65 -11.82
CA GLY A 492 30.75 -53.40 -10.58
C GLY A 492 30.75 -52.53 -9.32
N ILE A 493 30.45 -51.23 -9.43
CA ILE A 493 30.50 -50.31 -8.28
C ILE A 493 29.10 -50.12 -7.72
N ARG A 494 28.96 -50.32 -6.41
CA ARG A 494 27.77 -49.98 -5.63
C ARG A 494 28.17 -49.09 -4.46
N ALA A 495 27.55 -47.93 -4.37
CA ALA A 495 27.79 -46.95 -3.31
C ALA A 495 26.47 -46.51 -2.67
N VAL A 496 26.45 -46.36 -1.35
CA VAL A 496 25.32 -45.81 -0.60
C VAL A 496 25.75 -44.50 0.04
N ILE A 497 25.11 -43.39 -0.30
CA ILE A 497 25.43 -42.09 0.31
C ILE A 497 24.92 -42.09 1.76
N ARG A 498 25.85 -41.87 2.69
CA ARG A 498 25.58 -41.86 4.13
C ARG A 498 25.25 -40.46 4.62
N ASP A 499 26.02 -39.46 4.20
CA ASP A 499 25.80 -38.07 4.56
C ASP A 499 26.42 -37.10 3.54
N VAL A 500 25.86 -35.89 3.46
CA VAL A 500 26.47 -34.76 2.75
C VAL A 500 26.34 -33.53 3.63
N LYS A 501 27.47 -32.92 3.97
CA LYS A 501 27.52 -31.75 4.85
C LYS A 501 28.40 -30.64 4.27
N VAL A 502 28.10 -29.41 4.67
CA VAL A 502 28.92 -28.23 4.34
C VAL A 502 29.71 -27.83 5.57
N VAL A 503 30.97 -27.51 5.36
CA VAL A 503 31.89 -26.98 6.37
C VAL A 503 32.43 -25.66 5.82
N ARG A 504 32.28 -24.58 6.59
CA ARG A 504 32.87 -23.28 6.25
C ARG A 504 34.30 -23.20 6.77
N GLU A 505 35.23 -22.81 5.89
CA GLU A 505 36.62 -22.53 6.23
C GLU A 505 37.01 -21.17 5.63
N GLY A 506 36.93 -20.11 6.44
CA GLY A 506 37.03 -18.74 5.95
C GLY A 506 35.95 -18.40 4.91
N ASN A 507 36.34 -17.83 3.77
CA ASN A 507 35.44 -17.53 2.66
C ASN A 507 35.17 -18.73 1.72
N ARG A 508 35.64 -19.93 2.07
CA ARG A 508 35.42 -21.15 1.28
C ARG A 508 34.28 -21.97 1.88
N SER A 509 33.42 -22.47 1.01
CA SER A 509 32.42 -23.48 1.37
C SER A 509 32.92 -24.84 0.93
N MET A 510 33.23 -25.72 1.88
CA MET A 510 33.68 -27.07 1.62
C MET A 510 32.52 -28.04 1.72
N VAL A 511 32.30 -28.85 0.69
CA VAL A 511 31.33 -29.95 0.73
C VAL A 511 32.08 -31.22 1.10
N VAL A 512 31.58 -31.95 2.09
CA VAL A 512 32.07 -33.26 2.51
C VAL A 512 30.98 -34.28 2.21
N VAL A 513 31.33 -35.32 1.45
CA VAL A 513 30.44 -36.42 1.08
C VAL A 513 30.95 -37.68 1.75
N GLU A 514 30.09 -38.33 2.53
CA GLU A 514 30.32 -39.63 3.16
C GLU A 514 29.48 -40.69 2.46
N TYR A 515 30.10 -41.79 2.05
CA TYR A 515 29.45 -42.87 1.32
C TYR A 515 30.04 -44.21 1.71
N GLU A 516 29.27 -45.28 1.52
CA GLU A 516 29.73 -46.64 1.78
C GLU A 516 29.83 -47.42 0.48
N THR A 517 30.93 -48.16 0.30
CA THR A 517 31.11 -49.06 -0.83
C THR A 517 31.86 -50.30 -0.35
N SER A 518 31.40 -51.48 -0.77
CA SER A 518 31.96 -52.78 -0.33
C SER A 518 32.05 -52.93 1.20
N GLY A 519 31.13 -52.33 1.96
CA GLY A 519 31.10 -52.36 3.43
C GLY A 519 32.04 -51.37 4.13
N GLU A 520 32.82 -50.59 3.37
CA GLU A 520 33.71 -49.56 3.92
C GLU A 520 33.10 -48.17 3.77
N VAL A 521 33.08 -47.40 4.87
CA VAL A 521 32.71 -45.98 4.86
C VAL A 521 33.91 -45.16 4.38
N LYS A 522 33.71 -44.47 3.26
CA LYS A 522 34.68 -43.58 2.64
C LYS A 522 34.14 -42.16 2.61
N SER A 523 35.03 -41.18 2.47
CA SER A 523 34.62 -39.78 2.30
C SER A 523 35.51 -39.04 1.31
N PHE A 524 34.97 -38.00 0.71
CA PHE A 524 35.74 -37.02 -0.05
C PHE A 524 35.21 -35.62 0.17
N LYS A 525 36.09 -34.64 -0.04
CA LYS A 525 35.77 -33.23 0.15
C LYS A 525 36.28 -32.38 -1.01
N PHE A 526 35.58 -31.30 -1.30
CA PHE A 526 35.97 -30.30 -2.28
C PHE A 526 35.51 -28.92 -1.84
N ALA A 527 36.33 -27.91 -2.10
CA ALA A 527 36.08 -26.53 -1.68
C ALA A 527 35.66 -25.66 -2.87
N TRP A 528 34.55 -24.95 -2.68
CA TRP A 528 34.14 -23.89 -3.60
C TRP A 528 34.96 -22.64 -3.39
N ASN A 529 35.38 -22.04 -4.50
CA ASN A 529 36.20 -20.85 -4.56
C ASN A 529 35.66 -19.89 -5.63
N VAL A 530 35.95 -18.60 -5.46
CA VAL A 530 35.75 -17.59 -6.50
C VAL A 530 37.09 -17.35 -7.19
N VAL A 531 37.13 -17.54 -8.51
CA VAL A 531 38.30 -17.15 -9.30
C VAL A 531 38.36 -15.63 -9.34
N THR A 532 39.43 -15.02 -8.83
CA THR A 532 39.56 -13.55 -8.71
C THR A 532 39.43 -12.84 -10.06
N THR A 533 40.05 -13.39 -11.10
CA THR A 533 40.07 -12.81 -12.46
C THR A 533 38.69 -12.82 -13.13
N SER A 534 38.02 -13.97 -13.19
CA SER A 534 36.73 -14.12 -13.89
C SER A 534 35.51 -13.90 -12.99
N GLY A 535 35.64 -14.11 -11.68
CA GLY A 535 34.53 -14.16 -10.73
C GLY A 535 33.71 -15.44 -10.84
N ALA A 536 34.22 -16.44 -11.55
CA ALA A 536 33.56 -17.72 -11.65
C ALA A 536 33.61 -18.45 -10.31
N VAL A 537 32.47 -18.99 -9.88
CA VAL A 537 32.38 -19.91 -8.75
C VAL A 537 32.72 -21.31 -9.25
N ILE A 538 33.82 -21.87 -8.75
CA ILE A 538 34.35 -23.16 -9.18
C ILE A 538 34.78 -24.00 -7.98
N ALA A 539 34.81 -25.31 -8.17
CA ALA A 539 35.50 -26.24 -7.26
C ALA A 539 36.35 -27.20 -8.08
N SER A 540 37.45 -27.68 -7.52
CA SER A 540 38.28 -28.71 -8.14
C SER A 540 38.28 -29.96 -7.28
N ILE A 541 38.07 -31.11 -7.91
CA ILE A 541 38.06 -32.41 -7.23
C ILE A 541 38.82 -33.44 -8.06
N ARG A 542 39.61 -34.28 -7.38
CA ARG A 542 40.25 -35.44 -8.00
C ARG A 542 39.33 -36.65 -7.93
N LEU A 543 38.87 -37.11 -9.09
CA LEU A 543 37.95 -38.24 -9.23
C LEU A 543 38.69 -39.56 -9.48
N ASN A 544 38.23 -40.60 -8.79
CA ASN A 544 38.35 -42.00 -9.19
C ASN A 544 36.96 -42.49 -9.63
N GLU A 545 36.83 -43.76 -9.99
CA GLU A 545 35.57 -44.31 -10.51
C GLU A 545 34.42 -44.22 -9.50
N GLU A 546 34.67 -44.59 -8.24
CA GLU A 546 33.69 -44.50 -7.15
C GLU A 546 33.20 -43.06 -6.95
N LYS A 547 34.13 -42.10 -6.81
CA LYS A 547 33.80 -40.67 -6.59
C LYS A 547 33.05 -40.07 -7.77
N ALA A 548 33.39 -40.46 -9.00
CA ALA A 548 32.70 -39.98 -10.18
C ALA A 548 31.23 -40.40 -10.16
N ILE A 549 30.94 -41.67 -9.84
CA ILE A 549 29.58 -42.21 -9.76
C ILE A 549 28.78 -41.52 -8.65
N VAL A 550 29.35 -41.39 -7.44
CA VAL A 550 28.71 -40.67 -6.33
C VAL A 550 28.42 -39.22 -6.71
N LEU A 551 29.37 -38.53 -7.34
CA LEU A 551 29.18 -37.13 -7.74
C LEU A 551 28.15 -36.96 -8.87
N VAL A 552 28.07 -37.91 -9.80
CA VAL A 552 27.01 -37.95 -10.82
C VAL A 552 25.65 -38.04 -10.15
N ALA A 553 25.47 -38.93 -9.17
CA ALA A 553 24.20 -39.06 -8.45
C ALA A 553 23.81 -37.78 -7.70
N LEU A 554 24.78 -37.09 -7.09
CA LEU A 554 24.53 -35.85 -6.35
C LEU A 554 24.27 -34.64 -7.25
N THR A 555 24.80 -34.63 -8.48
CA THR A 555 24.73 -33.46 -9.38
C THR A 555 23.82 -33.65 -10.60
N GLY A 556 23.49 -34.89 -10.94
CA GLY A 556 22.81 -35.29 -12.17
C GLY A 556 23.64 -35.06 -13.45
N ASP A 557 24.95 -34.80 -13.35
CA ASP A 557 25.79 -34.52 -14.51
C ASP A 557 26.54 -35.77 -14.99
N GLU A 558 25.92 -36.53 -15.89
CA GLU A 558 26.48 -37.75 -16.48
C GLU A 558 27.82 -37.55 -17.18
N THR A 559 28.17 -36.31 -17.56
CA THR A 559 29.48 -36.03 -18.19
C THR A 559 30.64 -36.25 -17.22
N ILE A 560 30.37 -36.29 -15.91
CA ILE A 560 31.35 -36.59 -14.87
C ILE A 560 31.75 -38.08 -14.88
N LYS A 561 30.83 -38.99 -15.27
CA LYS A 561 31.03 -40.46 -15.22
C LYS A 561 32.25 -40.93 -16.04
N LYS A 562 32.57 -40.20 -17.12
CA LYS A 562 33.68 -40.52 -18.05
C LYS A 562 35.00 -39.83 -17.70
N LYS A 563 35.03 -38.95 -16.68
CA LYS A 563 36.23 -38.19 -16.33
C LYS A 563 37.04 -38.91 -15.25
N ARG A 564 38.36 -38.98 -15.44
CA ARG A 564 39.32 -39.44 -14.43
C ARG A 564 40.31 -38.30 -14.11
N GLY A 565 40.79 -38.23 -12.87
CA GLY A 565 41.74 -37.19 -12.46
C GLY A 565 41.05 -35.90 -11.99
N SER A 566 41.70 -34.75 -12.20
CA SER A 566 41.19 -33.46 -11.72
C SER A 566 40.03 -32.96 -12.59
N VAL A 567 38.87 -32.72 -11.98
CA VAL A 567 37.68 -32.19 -12.64
C VAL A 567 37.29 -30.86 -12.00
N GLN A 568 36.94 -29.90 -12.85
CA GLN A 568 36.44 -28.61 -12.43
C GLN A 568 34.90 -28.62 -12.44
N LEU A 569 34.33 -28.29 -11.29
CA LEU A 569 32.90 -28.04 -11.08
C LEU A 569 32.62 -26.54 -11.23
N SER A 570 31.42 -26.24 -11.70
CA SER A 570 30.92 -24.89 -11.95
C SER A 570 29.70 -24.57 -11.08
N ALA A 571 29.24 -23.33 -11.09
CA ALA A 571 28.02 -22.90 -10.39
C ALA A 571 26.78 -23.78 -10.69
N LYS A 572 26.66 -24.35 -11.91
CA LYS A 572 25.61 -25.32 -12.25
C LYS A 572 25.61 -26.51 -11.29
N HIS A 573 26.79 -27.04 -10.98
CA HIS A 573 26.93 -28.18 -10.06
C HIS A 573 26.65 -27.76 -8.62
N LEU A 574 27.01 -26.55 -8.22
CA LEU A 574 26.63 -25.99 -6.91
C LEU A 574 25.11 -25.94 -6.76
N PHE A 575 24.39 -25.46 -7.77
CA PHE A 575 22.92 -25.39 -7.74
C PHE A 575 22.27 -26.77 -7.76
N ALA A 576 22.89 -27.77 -8.39
CA ALA A 576 22.43 -29.16 -8.29
C ALA A 576 22.59 -29.70 -6.86
N LEU A 577 23.73 -29.47 -6.22
CA LEU A 577 23.96 -29.82 -4.82
C LEU A 577 23.04 -29.06 -3.87
N ALA A 578 22.60 -27.86 -4.24
CA ALA A 578 21.68 -27.09 -3.41
C ALA A 578 20.33 -27.82 -3.20
N ARG A 579 19.98 -28.79 -4.05
CA ARG A 579 18.77 -29.61 -3.90
C ARG A 579 18.82 -30.55 -2.70
N LEU A 580 20.01 -30.83 -2.19
CA LEU A 580 20.23 -31.80 -1.12
C LEU A 580 19.85 -31.20 0.24
N ARG A 581 19.06 -31.96 1.01
CA ARG A 581 18.59 -31.59 2.35
C ARG A 581 19.78 -31.40 3.29
N GLY A 582 19.73 -30.31 4.07
CA GLY A 582 20.73 -29.99 5.09
C GLY A 582 21.89 -29.11 4.62
N ILE A 583 22.16 -29.02 3.31
CA ILE A 583 23.25 -28.19 2.77
C ILE A 583 22.77 -27.11 1.81
N GLY A 584 21.52 -27.22 1.34
CA GLY A 584 21.03 -26.46 0.20
C GLY A 584 21.05 -24.96 0.40
N TRP A 585 20.42 -24.50 1.48
CA TRP A 585 20.37 -23.08 1.79
C TRP A 585 21.75 -22.52 2.15
N GLU A 586 22.60 -23.32 2.77
CA GLU A 586 23.96 -22.88 3.12
C GLU A 586 24.80 -22.60 1.88
N LEU A 587 24.74 -23.48 0.87
CA LEU A 587 25.42 -23.28 -0.41
C LEU A 587 24.89 -22.07 -1.17
N LEU A 588 23.56 -21.87 -1.19
CA LEU A 588 22.96 -20.71 -1.85
C LEU A 588 23.33 -19.41 -1.15
N ARG A 589 23.34 -19.36 0.19
CA ARG A 589 23.78 -18.17 0.96
C ARG A 589 25.26 -17.87 0.74
N TRP A 590 26.11 -18.90 0.77
CA TRP A 590 27.53 -18.70 0.48
C TRP A 590 27.74 -18.14 -0.94
N TYR A 591 27.03 -18.68 -1.94
CA TYR A 591 27.08 -18.18 -3.31
C TYR A 591 26.68 -16.69 -3.38
N THR A 592 25.63 -16.26 -2.69
CA THR A 592 25.20 -14.86 -2.71
C THR A 592 26.17 -13.93 -1.97
N GLU A 593 26.76 -14.39 -0.87
CA GLU A 593 27.79 -13.66 -0.11
C GLU A 593 29.01 -13.37 -1.00
N VAL A 594 29.62 -14.39 -1.60
CA VAL A 594 30.84 -14.21 -2.40
C VAL A 594 30.59 -13.47 -3.71
N MET A 595 29.41 -13.66 -4.32
CA MET A 595 29.02 -12.89 -5.50
C MET A 595 28.71 -11.44 -5.15
N SER A 596 28.48 -11.09 -3.88
CA SER A 596 28.23 -9.70 -3.45
C SER A 596 29.49 -8.87 -3.26
N GLU A 597 30.56 -9.48 -2.73
CA GLU A 597 31.86 -8.83 -2.44
C GLU A 597 32.52 -8.29 -3.71
N LYS A 598 32.48 -9.06 -4.81
CA LYS A 598 33.07 -8.65 -6.09
C LYS A 598 32.47 -7.35 -6.67
N TRP A 599 31.22 -7.02 -6.36
CA TRP A 599 30.62 -5.76 -6.82
C TRP A 599 31.15 -4.54 -6.07
N ARG A 600 31.70 -4.71 -4.85
CA ARG A 600 32.37 -3.63 -4.12
C ARG A 600 33.74 -3.33 -4.71
N ASP A 601 34.51 -4.34 -5.09
CA ASP A 601 35.88 -4.17 -5.56
C ASP A 601 36.00 -3.68 -7.02
N ASN A 602 35.02 -4.00 -7.88
CA ASN A 602 35.13 -3.68 -9.31
C ASN A 602 34.68 -2.28 -9.72
N GLY A 603 34.13 -1.43 -8.84
CA GLY A 603 33.74 -0.04 -9.11
C GLY A 603 32.70 0.21 -10.24
N LYS A 604 32.40 -0.80 -11.06
CA LYS A 604 31.48 -0.73 -12.20
C LYS A 604 30.07 -1.07 -11.73
N ASN A 605 29.46 -0.07 -11.12
CA ASN A 605 28.02 -0.04 -10.89
C ASN A 605 27.30 -0.05 -12.27
N PRO A 606 26.34 -0.96 -12.54
CA PRO A 606 25.55 -0.94 -13.78
C PRO A 606 24.86 0.41 -14.04
N SER A 607 24.69 1.22 -12.99
CA SER A 607 24.17 2.58 -13.06
C SER A 607 24.97 3.52 -13.98
N ASN A 608 26.25 3.25 -14.26
CA ASN A 608 27.05 4.11 -15.13
C ASN A 608 26.84 3.83 -16.62
N HIS A 609 26.27 2.68 -17.01
CA HIS A 609 26.01 2.39 -18.42
C HIS A 609 24.67 2.90 -18.94
N LEU A 610 23.74 3.26 -18.04
CA LEU A 610 22.45 3.87 -18.40
C LEU A 610 22.43 5.40 -18.22
N ALA A 611 23.42 5.98 -17.54
CA ALA A 611 23.55 7.42 -17.35
C ALA A 611 24.41 8.13 -18.42
N SER A 612 25.00 7.41 -19.38
CA SER A 612 25.90 7.97 -20.40
C SER A 612 25.35 7.90 -21.83
N LYS A 613 24.04 7.67 -22.02
CA LYS A 613 23.36 7.72 -23.32
C LYS A 613 21.98 8.38 -23.19
N GLY A 614 21.98 9.58 -22.63
CA GLY A 614 20.83 10.47 -22.54
C GLY A 614 21.33 11.91 -22.52
N GLU A 615 21.96 12.30 -23.63
CA GLU A 615 21.97 13.69 -24.12
C GLU A 615 21.01 13.75 -25.31
#